data_AF-A0ABC8CQ36-F1
#
_entry.id   AF-A0ABC8CQ36-F1
#
_cell.length_a   1.000
_cell.length_b   1.000
_cell.length_c   1.000
_cell.angle_alpha   90.00
_cell.angle_beta   90.00
_cell.angle_gamma   90.00
#
_symmetry.space_group_name_H-M   'P 1'
#
loop_
_entity.id
_entity.type
_entity.pdbx_description
1 polymer ?
#
loop_
_entity_poly.entity_id
_entity_poly.type
_entity_poly.pdbx_seq_one_letter_code
_entity_poly.pdbx_strand_id
1 'polypeptide(L)'
;MNKSKKLVYFIPSSIWMVVIFIFSNQHAESSNKNNFFIADVLRKGNVTLFKYIDYNFLNFLIRKAAHITEYFILFMLLYLAFKKAFYKNPKIKASIITILYACTDEFHQLFIPGREGKLRDVLIDSIGIFIGLFLIYIFEFIKKHKKKKQNSI
;
A
#
# COMPACT_ATOMS: atom_id res chain seq x y z
N MET A 1 11.15 -25.07 13.95
CA MET A 1 10.89 -23.74 14.55
C MET A 1 9.51 -23.76 15.19
N ASN A 2 9.40 -23.47 16.50
CA ASN A 2 8.13 -23.44 17.21
C ASN A 2 7.13 -22.48 16.55
N LYS A 3 5.84 -22.83 16.57
CA LYS A 3 4.75 -22.06 15.96
C LYS A 3 4.72 -20.61 16.45
N SER A 4 5.06 -20.37 17.72
CA SER A 4 5.22 -19.04 18.33
C SER A 4 6.34 -18.20 17.72
N LYS A 5 7.50 -18.81 17.39
CA LYS A 5 8.62 -18.10 16.76
C LYS A 5 8.32 -17.62 15.33
N LYS A 6 7.34 -18.23 14.66
CA LYS A 6 6.91 -17.82 13.31
C LYS A 6 6.06 -16.55 13.30
N LEU A 7 5.35 -16.27 14.40
CA LEU A 7 4.48 -15.09 14.51
C LEU A 7 5.26 -13.78 14.56
N VAL A 8 6.53 -13.82 15.00
CA VAL A 8 7.42 -12.64 15.05
C VAL A 8 7.55 -11.96 13.69
N TYR A 9 7.47 -12.70 12.58
CA TYR A 9 7.54 -12.11 11.24
C TYR A 9 6.34 -11.24 10.87
N PHE A 10 5.23 -11.32 11.61
CA PHE A 10 4.03 -10.50 11.39
C PHE A 10 4.04 -9.20 12.22
N ILE A 11 5.02 -9.00 13.11
CA ILE A 11 5.13 -7.77 13.88
C ILE A 11 5.21 -6.53 12.96
N PRO A 12 6.06 -6.51 11.91
CA PRO A 12 6.16 -5.33 11.04
C PRO A 12 4.85 -5.01 10.31
N SER A 13 4.13 -6.02 9.80
CA SER A 13 2.84 -5.80 9.14
C SER A 13 1.79 -5.32 10.14
N SER A 14 1.79 -5.85 11.36
CA SER A 14 0.87 -5.41 12.42
C SER A 14 1.10 -3.95 12.81
N ILE A 15 2.37 -3.53 12.95
CA ILE A 15 2.71 -2.11 13.19
C ILE A 15 2.22 -1.25 12.02
N TRP A 16 2.43 -1.70 10.79
CA TRP A 16 2.00 -0.95 9.61
C TRP A 16 0.47 -0.83 9.50
N MET A 17 -0.27 -1.87 9.88
CA MET A 17 -1.74 -1.81 9.98
C MET A 17 -2.17 -0.71 10.97
N VAL A 18 -1.51 -0.59 12.13
CA VAL A 18 -1.77 0.51 13.08
C VAL A 18 -1.47 1.87 12.46
N VAL A 19 -0.38 2.01 11.69
CA VAL A 19 -0.08 3.26 10.97
C VAL A 19 -1.20 3.63 9.99
N ILE A 20 -1.67 2.68 9.19
CA ILE A 20 -2.80 2.89 8.26
C ILE A 20 -4.05 3.32 9.03
N PHE A 21 -4.36 2.64 10.14
CA PHE A 21 -5.51 2.98 10.96
C PHE A 21 -5.43 4.41 11.51
N ILE A 22 -4.25 4.85 11.96
CA ILE A 22 -4.04 6.23 12.43
C ILE A 22 -4.30 7.24 11.31
N PHE A 23 -3.81 6.98 10.09
CA PHE A 23 -4.05 7.87 8.94
C PHE A 23 -5.51 7.88 8.50
N SER A 24 -6.15 6.72 8.50
CA SER A 24 -7.57 6.55 8.21
C SER A 24 -8.45 7.29 9.20
N ASN A 25 -8.10 7.25 10.48
CA ASN A 25 -8.84 7.90 11.57
C ASN A 25 -8.80 9.45 11.53
N GLN A 26 -8.03 10.05 10.62
CA GLN A 26 -7.99 11.51 10.47
C GLN A 26 -9.27 12.03 9.80
N HIS A 27 -9.90 13.05 10.41
CA HIS A 27 -11.00 13.79 9.79
C HIS A 27 -10.62 14.36 8.43
N ALA A 28 -11.59 14.46 7.53
CA ALA A 28 -11.35 14.90 6.17
C ALA A 28 -10.75 16.31 6.09
N GLU A 29 -11.13 17.22 6.99
CA GLU A 29 -10.59 18.58 7.05
C GLU A 29 -9.08 18.60 7.35
N SER A 30 -8.63 17.84 8.34
CA SER A 30 -7.21 17.73 8.69
C SER A 30 -6.39 17.07 7.58
N SER A 31 -6.94 16.03 6.96
CA SER A 31 -6.29 15.35 5.83
C SER A 31 -6.18 16.27 4.61
N ASN A 32 -7.25 17.00 4.27
CA ASN A 32 -7.25 17.96 3.18
C ASN A 32 -6.24 19.08 3.40
N LYS A 33 -6.15 19.64 4.62
CA LYS A 33 -5.16 20.68 4.94
C LYS A 33 -3.72 20.22 4.70
N ASN A 34 -3.38 19.00 5.12
CA ASN A 34 -2.04 18.43 4.89
C ASN A 34 -1.76 18.23 3.39
N ASN A 35 -2.73 17.73 2.64
CA ASN A 35 -2.56 17.50 1.21
C ASN A 35 -2.49 18.80 0.42
N PHE A 36 -3.20 19.85 0.86
CA PHE A 36 -3.12 21.18 0.26
C PHE A 36 -1.73 21.80 0.43
N PHE A 37 -1.08 21.63 1.58
CA PHE A 37 0.33 22.00 1.73
C PHE A 37 1.24 21.29 0.72
N ILE A 38 1.03 19.98 0.51
CA ILE A 38 1.80 19.20 -0.49
C ILE A 38 1.49 19.69 -1.92
N ALA A 39 0.22 19.97 -2.22
CA ALA A 39 -0.21 20.50 -3.51
C ALA A 39 0.43 21.87 -3.81
N ASP A 40 0.53 22.74 -2.81
CA ASP A 40 1.22 24.04 -2.94
C ASP A 40 2.70 23.87 -3.26
N VAL A 41 3.39 22.96 -2.57
CA VAL A 41 4.80 22.64 -2.85
C VAL A 41 4.96 22.12 -4.28
N LEU A 42 4.09 21.22 -4.72
CA LEU A 42 4.13 20.65 -6.08
C LEU A 42 3.86 21.70 -7.16
N ARG A 43 2.91 22.62 -6.95
CA ARG A 43 2.59 23.70 -7.90
C ARG A 43 3.66 24.80 -7.94
N LYS A 44 4.28 25.11 -6.81
CA LYS A 44 5.40 26.08 -6.74
C LYS A 44 6.71 25.51 -7.29
N GLY A 45 6.81 24.18 -7.43
CA GLY A 45 7.96 23.51 -8.01
C GLY A 45 8.17 23.77 -9.51
N ASN A 46 9.25 23.20 -10.04
CA ASN A 46 9.68 23.38 -11.43
C ASN A 46 8.95 22.48 -12.43
N VAL A 47 8.02 21.64 -11.98
CA VAL A 47 7.23 20.79 -12.87
C VAL A 47 6.04 21.58 -13.38
N THR A 48 6.13 22.07 -14.62
CA THR A 48 5.09 22.89 -15.27
C THR A 48 3.72 22.22 -15.30
N LEU A 49 3.67 20.89 -15.43
CA LEU A 49 2.42 20.13 -15.44
C LEU A 49 1.53 20.42 -14.22
N PHE A 50 2.09 20.43 -13.00
CA PHE A 50 1.28 20.60 -11.78
C PHE A 50 0.66 22.00 -11.68
N LYS A 51 1.25 23.01 -12.32
CA LYS A 51 0.74 24.38 -12.32
C LYS A 51 -0.63 24.51 -12.99
N TYR A 52 -0.91 23.66 -13.97
CA TYR A 52 -2.15 23.66 -14.76
C TYR A 52 -3.21 22.68 -14.24
N ILE A 53 -2.86 21.83 -13.27
CA ILE A 53 -3.82 20.89 -12.69
C ILE A 53 -4.68 21.59 -11.64
N ASP A 54 -5.99 21.29 -11.65
CA ASP A 54 -6.92 21.75 -10.63
C ASP A 54 -6.49 21.31 -9.23
N TYR A 55 -6.66 22.20 -8.24
CA TYR A 55 -6.15 21.98 -6.89
C TYR A 55 -6.87 20.83 -6.16
N ASN A 56 -8.18 20.69 -6.37
CA ASN A 56 -8.96 19.60 -5.79
C ASN A 56 -8.59 18.27 -6.45
N PHE A 57 -8.37 18.28 -7.76
CA PHE A 57 -7.89 17.09 -8.47
C PHE A 57 -6.48 16.68 -8.02
N LEU A 58 -5.58 17.63 -7.78
CA LEU A 58 -4.24 17.34 -7.27
C LEU A 58 -4.30 16.76 -5.84
N ASN A 59 -5.13 17.32 -4.96
CA ASN A 59 -5.40 16.76 -3.64
C ASN A 59 -5.95 15.32 -3.74
N PHE A 60 -6.91 15.08 -4.63
CA PHE A 60 -7.41 13.74 -4.91
C PHE A 60 -6.29 12.77 -5.33
N LEU A 61 -5.42 13.18 -6.26
CA LEU A 61 -4.26 12.36 -6.68
C LEU A 61 -3.30 12.06 -5.54
N ILE A 62 -2.96 13.05 -4.72
CA ILE A 62 -2.09 12.88 -3.54
C ILE A 62 -2.69 11.85 -2.58
N ARG A 63 -3.99 11.97 -2.28
CA ARG A 63 -4.69 10.99 -1.43
C ARG A 63 -4.64 9.59 -1.99
N LYS A 64 -4.95 9.41 -3.28
CA LYS A 64 -4.93 8.08 -3.91
C LYS A 64 -3.52 7.50 -3.97
N ALA A 65 -2.51 8.31 -4.23
CA ALA A 65 -1.12 7.86 -4.20
C ALA A 65 -0.69 7.41 -2.79
N ALA A 66 -1.11 8.13 -1.75
CA ALA A 66 -0.85 7.75 -0.36
C ALA A 66 -1.44 6.37 -0.03
N HIS A 67 -2.74 6.17 -0.30
CA HIS A 67 -3.40 4.89 -0.04
C HIS A 67 -2.78 3.74 -0.86
N ILE A 68 -2.53 3.93 -2.17
CA ILE A 68 -1.83 2.92 -3.00
C ILE A 68 -0.49 2.53 -2.36
N THR A 69 0.26 3.50 -1.83
CA THR A 69 1.56 3.28 -1.20
C THR A 69 1.42 2.53 0.13
N GLU A 70 0.44 2.89 0.96
CA GLU A 70 0.13 2.24 2.24
C GLU A 70 -0.16 0.75 2.03
N TYR A 71 -1.06 0.42 1.11
CA TYR A 71 -1.46 -0.96 0.83
C TYR A 71 -0.40 -1.75 0.07
N PHE A 72 0.42 -1.09 -0.77
CA PHE A 72 1.63 -1.70 -1.34
C PHE A 72 2.61 -2.15 -0.25
N ILE A 73 2.91 -1.28 0.72
CA ILE A 73 3.82 -1.60 1.83
C ILE A 73 3.24 -2.72 2.68
N LEU A 74 1.94 -2.65 3.02
CA LEU A 74 1.26 -3.71 3.78
C LEU A 74 1.37 -5.07 3.08
N PHE A 75 1.06 -5.11 1.78
CA PHE A 75 1.17 -6.33 0.97
C PHE A 75 2.59 -6.90 1.00
N MET A 76 3.61 -6.06 0.81
CA MET A 76 5.01 -6.50 0.81
C MET A 76 5.45 -7.07 2.16
N LEU A 77 5.06 -6.43 3.27
CA LEU A 77 5.34 -6.91 4.62
C LEU A 77 4.66 -8.25 4.89
N LEU A 78 3.38 -8.39 4.53
CA LEU A 78 2.65 -9.64 4.67
C LEU A 78 3.24 -10.75 3.79
N TYR A 79 3.62 -10.44 2.55
CA TYR A 79 4.26 -11.39 1.64
C TYR A 79 5.56 -11.93 2.25
N LEU A 80 6.42 -11.06 2.77
CA LEU A 80 7.66 -11.45 3.43
C LEU A 80 7.40 -12.30 4.69
N ALA A 81 6.40 -11.93 5.49
CA ALA A 81 5.99 -12.67 6.68
C ALA A 81 5.53 -14.09 6.31
N PHE A 82 4.58 -14.21 5.38
CA PHE A 82 4.08 -15.52 4.93
C PHE A 82 5.15 -16.38 4.27
N LYS A 83 6.04 -15.77 3.48
CA LYS A 83 7.15 -16.46 2.83
C LYS A 83 8.09 -17.08 3.86
N LYS A 84 8.40 -16.38 4.96
CA LYS A 84 9.26 -16.89 6.05
C LYS A 84 8.55 -17.88 6.97
N ALA A 85 7.27 -17.66 7.28
CA ALA A 85 6.55 -18.45 8.28
C ALA A 85 5.96 -19.77 7.74
N PHE A 86 5.33 -19.73 6.57
CA PHE A 86 4.44 -20.81 6.09
C PHE A 86 4.76 -21.31 4.67
N TYR A 87 5.55 -20.59 3.88
CA TYR A 87 6.07 -20.90 2.52
C TYR A 87 5.04 -21.22 1.42
N LYS A 88 3.87 -21.80 1.75
CA LYS A 88 2.78 -22.15 0.84
C LYS A 88 1.93 -20.94 0.51
N ASN A 89 1.90 -20.61 -0.79
CA ASN A 89 1.10 -19.56 -1.41
C ASN A 89 1.19 -18.18 -0.72
N PRO A 90 2.39 -17.65 -0.41
CA PRO A 90 2.54 -16.41 0.34
C PRO A 90 1.98 -15.20 -0.40
N LYS A 91 2.06 -15.18 -1.74
CA LYS A 91 1.51 -14.11 -2.59
C LYS A 91 -0.01 -14.01 -2.41
N ILE A 92 -0.72 -15.13 -2.59
CA ILE A 92 -2.19 -15.20 -2.48
C ILE A 92 -2.66 -14.79 -1.08
N LYS A 93 -2.04 -15.34 -0.02
CA LYS A 93 -2.41 -15.03 1.36
C LYS A 93 -2.21 -13.55 1.69
N ALA A 94 -1.07 -12.98 1.28
CA ALA A 94 -0.80 -11.56 1.48
C ALA A 94 -1.80 -10.68 0.71
N SER A 95 -2.12 -11.01 -0.54
CA SER A 95 -3.12 -10.29 -1.33
C SER A 95 -4.50 -10.33 -0.65
N ILE A 96 -5.00 -11.52 -0.28
CA ILE A 96 -6.32 -11.66 0.36
C ILE A 96 -6.40 -10.82 1.65
N ILE A 97 -5.39 -10.93 2.52
CA ILE A 97 -5.41 -10.19 3.80
C ILE A 97 -5.32 -8.68 3.57
N THR A 98 -4.52 -8.24 2.59
CA THR A 98 -4.41 -6.80 2.28
C THR A 98 -5.75 -6.25 1.74
N ILE A 99 -6.43 -6.99 0.85
CA ILE A 99 -7.75 -6.59 0.33
C ILE A 99 -8.79 -6.55 1.44
N LEU A 100 -8.82 -7.59 2.29
CA LEU A 100 -9.74 -7.61 3.44
C LEU A 100 -9.48 -6.42 4.37
N TYR A 101 -8.21 -6.07 4.59
CA TYR A 101 -7.86 -4.91 5.41
C TYR A 101 -8.30 -3.59 4.76
N ALA A 102 -8.13 -3.43 3.44
CA ALA A 102 -8.63 -2.27 2.70
C ALA A 102 -10.15 -2.14 2.81
N CYS A 103 -10.88 -3.26 2.73
CA CYS A 103 -12.33 -3.26 2.97
C CYS A 103 -12.69 -2.80 4.38
N THR A 104 -11.94 -3.24 5.41
CA THR A 104 -12.20 -2.80 6.79
C THR A 104 -11.87 -1.33 7.00
N ASP A 105 -10.87 -0.80 6.30
CA ASP A 105 -10.50 0.61 6.38
C ASP A 105 -11.56 1.51 5.75
N GLU A 106 -12.02 1.18 4.55
CA GLU A 106 -13.11 1.91 3.89
C GLU A 106 -14.42 1.84 4.68
N PHE A 107 -14.69 0.70 5.32
CA PHE A 107 -15.82 0.55 6.23
C PHE A 107 -15.65 1.44 7.49
N HIS A 108 -14.45 1.50 8.08
CA HIS A 108 -14.15 2.40 9.20
C HIS A 108 -14.32 3.87 8.82
N GLN A 109 -13.89 4.26 7.63
CA GLN A 109 -14.01 5.63 7.14
C GLN A 109 -15.46 6.10 7.01
N LEU A 110 -16.44 5.20 6.82
CA LEU A 110 -17.88 5.56 6.83
C LEU A 110 -18.34 6.18 8.15
N PHE A 111 -17.64 5.89 9.26
CA PHE A 111 -17.96 6.43 10.58
C PHE A 111 -17.22 7.74 10.89
N ILE A 112 -16.36 8.21 9.98
CA ILE A 112 -15.57 9.42 10.18
C ILE A 112 -16.24 10.60 9.49
N PRO A 113 -16.54 11.69 10.20
CA PRO A 113 -17.14 12.89 9.61
C PRO A 113 -16.36 13.42 8.40
N GLY A 114 -17.07 13.61 7.29
CA GLY A 114 -16.53 14.17 6.04
C GLY A 114 -15.74 13.19 5.18
N ARG A 115 -15.61 11.91 5.57
CA ARG A 115 -15.05 10.85 4.73
C ARG A 115 -16.18 10.13 3.99
N GLU A 116 -15.89 9.67 2.79
CA GLU A 116 -16.80 8.83 2.00
C GLU A 116 -16.12 7.47 1.81
N GLY A 117 -16.68 6.41 2.39
CA GLY A 117 -16.24 5.05 2.12
C GLY A 117 -16.82 4.56 0.79
N LYS A 118 -15.98 4.24 -0.19
CA LYS A 118 -16.42 3.81 -1.52
C LYS A 118 -15.75 2.50 -1.91
N LEU A 119 -16.51 1.56 -2.45
CA LEU A 119 -15.95 0.32 -3.03
C LEU A 119 -14.91 0.58 -4.13
N ARG A 120 -15.03 1.72 -4.83
CA ARG A 120 -14.02 2.17 -5.80
C ARG A 120 -12.65 2.39 -5.15
N ASP A 121 -12.61 2.78 -3.89
CA ASP A 121 -11.36 3.12 -3.21
C ASP A 121 -10.60 1.84 -2.84
N VAL A 122 -11.29 0.77 -2.43
CA VAL A 122 -10.72 -0.58 -2.31
C VAL A 122 -10.08 -1.07 -3.63
N LEU A 123 -10.71 -0.77 -4.78
CA LEU A 123 -10.16 -1.14 -6.08
C LEU A 123 -8.89 -0.36 -6.41
N ILE A 124 -8.85 0.93 -6.07
CA ILE A 124 -7.66 1.77 -6.24
C ILE A 124 -6.54 1.27 -5.32
N ASP A 125 -6.85 0.93 -4.08
CA ASP A 125 -5.88 0.44 -3.10
C ASP A 125 -5.27 -0.91 -3.52
N SER A 126 -6.09 -1.73 -4.20
CA SER A 126 -5.64 -2.98 -4.81
C SER A 126 -4.56 -2.77 -5.89
N ILE A 127 -4.43 -1.58 -6.48
CA ILE A 127 -3.32 -1.24 -7.40
C ILE A 127 -1.98 -1.40 -6.69
N GLY A 128 -1.88 -1.05 -5.40
CA GLY A 128 -0.67 -1.27 -4.60
C GLY A 128 -0.28 -2.75 -4.52
N ILE A 129 -1.27 -3.64 -4.38
CA ILE A 129 -1.07 -5.09 -4.39
C ILE A 129 -0.55 -5.56 -5.76
N PHE A 130 -1.15 -5.06 -6.85
CA PHE A 130 -0.71 -5.40 -8.21
C PHE A 130 0.73 -4.96 -8.49
N ILE A 131 1.11 -3.75 -8.08
CA ILE A 131 2.49 -3.25 -8.18
C ILE A 131 3.43 -4.18 -7.40
N GLY A 132 3.08 -4.56 -6.18
CA GLY A 132 3.86 -5.49 -5.36
C GLY A 132 4.04 -6.85 -6.02
N LEU A 133 2.96 -7.44 -6.56
CA LEU A 133 3.02 -8.70 -7.29
C LEU A 133 3.95 -8.60 -8.50
N PHE A 134 3.79 -7.53 -9.30
CA PHE A 134 4.61 -7.28 -10.47
C PHE A 134 6.10 -7.21 -10.14
N LEU A 135 6.48 -6.45 -9.11
CA LEU A 135 7.85 -6.38 -8.64
C LEU A 135 8.39 -7.75 -8.20
N ILE A 136 7.60 -8.52 -7.43
CA ILE A 136 7.99 -9.87 -7.01
C ILE A 136 8.29 -10.76 -8.22
N TYR A 137 7.45 -10.72 -9.25
CA TYR A 137 7.67 -11.50 -10.48
C TYR A 137 8.94 -11.08 -11.22
N ILE A 138 9.20 -9.78 -11.35
CA ILE A 138 10.45 -9.26 -11.93
C ILE A 138 11.67 -9.78 -11.15
N PHE A 139 11.64 -9.68 -9.82
CA PHE A 139 12.76 -10.14 -9.00
C PHE A 139 13.00 -11.65 -9.12
N GLU A 140 11.94 -12.46 -9.14
CA GLU A 140 12.03 -13.91 -9.34
C GLU A 140 12.56 -14.26 -10.73
N PHE A 141 12.12 -13.53 -11.76
CA PHE A 141 12.60 -13.68 -13.14
C PHE A 141 14.11 -13.39 -13.25
N ILE A 142 14.56 -12.22 -12.76
CA ILE A 142 15.97 -11.83 -12.78
C ILE A 142 16.83 -12.85 -12.01
N LYS A 143 16.38 -13.31 -10.84
CA LYS A 143 17.11 -14.29 -10.03
C LYS A 143 17.24 -15.65 -10.75
N LYS A 144 16.19 -16.10 -11.43
CA LYS A 144 16.21 -17.34 -12.22
C LYS A 144 17.19 -17.24 -13.39
N HIS A 145 17.23 -16.11 -14.09
CA HIS A 145 18.16 -15.89 -15.20
C HIS A 145 19.62 -15.83 -14.75
N LYS A 146 19.93 -15.14 -13.63
CA LYS A 146 21.30 -15.13 -13.07
C LYS A 146 21.77 -16.54 -12.67
N LYS A 147 20.90 -17.34 -12.04
CA LYS A 147 21.24 -18.71 -11.64
C LYS A 147 21.50 -19.65 -12.82
N LYS A 148 20.73 -19.52 -13.91
CA LYS A 148 20.97 -20.28 -15.15
C LYS A 148 22.33 -19.97 -15.77
N LYS A 149 22.72 -18.69 -15.83
CA LYS A 149 24.02 -18.27 -16.37
C LYS A 149 25.21 -18.77 -15.53
N GLN A 150 25.04 -18.88 -14.21
CA GLN A 150 26.07 -19.38 -13.30
C GLN A 150 26.24 -20.91 -13.35
N ASN A 151 25.18 -21.65 -13.70
CA ASN A 151 25.22 -23.10 -13.83
C ASN A 151 25.67 -23.58 -15.23
N SER A 152 25.88 -22.65 -16.17
CA SER A 152 26.35 -22.93 -17.55
C SER A 152 27.82 -22.56 -17.76
N ILE A 153 28.54 -22.23 -16.68
CA ILE A 153 29.99 -21.99 -16.59
C ILE A 153 30.54 -23.07 -15.67
#